data_AF-A0A935WPQ5-F1
#
_entry.id   AF-A0A935WPQ5-F1
#
_cell.length_a   1.000
_cell.length_b   1.000
_cell.length_c   1.000
_cell.angle_alpha   90.00
_cell.angle_beta   90.00
_cell.angle_gamma   90.00
#
_symmetry.space_group_name_H-M   'P 1'
#
loop_
_entity.id
_entity.type
_entity.pdbx_description
1 polymer ?
#
loop_
_entity_poly.entity_id
_entity_poly.type
_entity_poly.pdbx_seq_one_letter_code
_entity_poly.pdbx_strand_id
1 'polypeptide(L)'
;MLTDKGVFFIPISESNPLVPGSVIFRKVGSLAAGRGVKPVEMDQGIVFGAAGGNGIIAVLPTGQNTQPWELRDISRYHAGLIRNLRCLAVQAGTDETAEQYLWAVNGDGSAVSGRFDPDNQWVGFVPVSGEGTIEWISATVRSSA
;
A
#
# COMPACT_ATOMS: atom_id res chain seq x y z
N MET A 1 3.52 -11.00 -4.90
CA MET A 1 2.62 -10.86 -6.06
C MET A 1 1.26 -10.39 -5.59
N LEU A 2 0.78 -9.29 -6.15
CA LEU A 2 -0.55 -8.73 -5.89
C LEU A 2 -1.45 -9.07 -7.08
N THR A 3 -2.61 -9.69 -6.83
CA THR A 3 -3.52 -10.17 -7.88
C THR A 3 -4.98 -9.87 -7.52
N ASP A 4 -5.89 -10.04 -8.49
CA ASP A 4 -7.34 -9.95 -8.27
C ASP A 4 -7.92 -11.17 -7.51
N LYS A 5 -7.09 -12.17 -7.16
CA LYS A 5 -7.45 -13.35 -6.35
C LYS A 5 -6.83 -13.37 -4.95
N GLY A 6 -6.04 -12.35 -4.62
CA GLY A 6 -5.37 -12.19 -3.34
C GLY A 6 -3.90 -11.81 -3.46
N VAL A 7 -3.23 -11.78 -2.31
CA VAL A 7 -1.79 -11.54 -2.22
C VAL A 7 -1.06 -12.84 -1.98
N PHE A 8 0.03 -13.04 -2.72
CA PHE A 8 0.88 -14.23 -2.65
C PHE A 8 2.34 -13.84 -2.49
N PHE A 9 3.12 -14.66 -1.80
CA PHE A 9 4.58 -14.53 -1.74
C PHE A 9 5.25 -15.82 -2.18
N ILE A 10 6.51 -15.71 -2.62
CA ILE A 10 7.36 -16.84 -2.98
C ILE A 10 8.33 -17.05 -1.82
N PRO A 11 8.24 -18.16 -1.06
CA PRO A 11 9.18 -18.45 0.00
C PRO A 11 10.52 -18.90 -0.61
N ILE A 12 11.57 -18.13 -0.36
CA ILE A 12 12.93 -18.48 -0.77
C ILE A 12 13.72 -18.76 0.51
N SER A 13 14.41 -19.88 0.54
CA SER A 13 15.29 -20.29 1.64
C SER A 13 16.48 -21.06 1.10
N GLU A 14 17.48 -21.32 1.94
CA GLU A 14 18.59 -22.20 1.58
C GLU A 14 18.10 -23.62 1.19
N SER A 15 17.05 -24.09 1.86
CA SER A 15 16.38 -25.36 1.58
C SER A 15 15.43 -25.32 0.37
N ASN A 16 15.10 -24.13 -0.15
CA ASN A 16 14.25 -23.92 -1.33
C ASN A 16 14.80 -22.75 -2.17
N PRO A 17 15.95 -22.93 -2.84
CA PRO A 17 16.55 -21.89 -3.66
C PRO A 17 15.71 -21.64 -4.92
N LEU A 18 15.89 -20.47 -5.55
CA LEU A 18 15.27 -20.16 -6.84
C LEU A 18 15.94 -20.98 -7.95
N VAL A 19 15.30 -22.09 -8.33
CA VAL A 19 15.71 -22.96 -9.43
C VAL A 19 14.48 -23.26 -10.31
N PRO A 20 14.65 -23.62 -11.58
CA PRO A 20 13.53 -23.99 -12.43
C PRO A 20 12.64 -25.05 -11.76
N GLY A 21 11.35 -24.75 -11.58
CA GLY A 21 10.38 -25.63 -10.93
C GLY A 21 10.23 -25.47 -9.40
N SER A 22 11.05 -24.66 -8.71
CA SER A 22 10.92 -24.46 -7.25
C SER A 22 9.99 -23.32 -6.83
N VAL A 23 9.37 -22.62 -7.79
CA VAL A 23 8.47 -21.50 -7.52
C VAL A 23 7.15 -22.01 -6.97
N ILE A 24 6.91 -21.74 -5.69
CA ILE A 24 5.64 -22.02 -5.02
C ILE A 24 5.03 -20.69 -4.59
N PHE A 25 3.74 -20.51 -4.87
CA PHE A 25 3.00 -19.33 -4.42
C PHE A 25 2.27 -19.65 -3.12
N ARG A 26 2.66 -18.99 -2.03
CA ARG A 26 1.94 -19.06 -0.75
C ARG A 26 1.02 -17.86 -0.60
N LYS A 27 -0.25 -18.11 -0.33
CA LYS A 27 -1.26 -17.06 -0.11
C LYS A 27 -0.99 -16.38 1.23
N VAL A 28 -0.86 -15.05 1.21
CA VAL A 28 -0.79 -14.21 2.41
C VAL A 28 -2.20 -13.96 2.95
N GLY A 29 -3.15 -13.67 2.07
CA GLY A 29 -4.54 -13.41 2.44
C GLY A 29 -5.48 -13.26 1.24
N SER A 30 -6.77 -13.13 1.53
CA SER A 30 -7.84 -13.01 0.52
C SER A 30 -8.07 -11.58 0.02
N LEU A 31 -7.53 -10.57 0.70
CA LEU A 31 -7.61 -9.19 0.22
C LEU A 31 -6.86 -9.09 -1.11
N ALA A 32 -7.56 -8.63 -2.14
CA ALA A 32 -7.11 -8.63 -3.53
C ALA A 32 -6.90 -7.21 -4.03
N ALA A 33 -5.98 -7.06 -4.99
CA ALA A 33 -5.67 -5.77 -5.58
C ALA A 33 -6.70 -5.34 -6.63
N GLY A 34 -7.05 -4.06 -6.60
CA GLY A 34 -7.85 -3.39 -7.62
C GLY A 34 -7.13 -3.27 -8.95
N ARG A 35 -7.91 -3.15 -10.02
CA ARG A 35 -7.40 -2.90 -11.36
C ARG A 35 -7.15 -1.40 -11.55
N GLY A 36 -6.13 -1.05 -12.32
CA GLY A 36 -5.89 0.33 -12.78
C GLY A 36 -5.11 1.22 -11.81
N VAL A 37 -4.92 0.81 -10.56
CA VAL A 37 -4.09 1.54 -9.57
C VAL A 37 -2.80 0.79 -9.33
N LYS A 38 -1.66 1.43 -9.60
CA LYS A 38 -0.34 0.84 -9.34
C LYS A 38 -0.13 0.75 -7.82
N PRO A 39 0.32 -0.40 -7.29
CA PRO A 39 0.82 -0.50 -5.92
C PRO A 39 2.00 0.46 -5.70
N VAL A 40 2.12 1.01 -4.50
CA VAL A 40 3.18 1.95 -4.12
C VAL A 40 4.01 1.34 -3.01
N GLU A 41 5.32 1.43 -3.13
CA GLU A 41 6.27 0.96 -2.12
C GLU A 41 6.37 1.98 -0.98
N MET A 42 6.58 1.47 0.23
CA MET A 42 6.91 2.21 1.44
C MET A 42 8.11 1.53 2.11
N ASP A 43 8.76 2.18 3.06
CA ASP A 43 10.03 1.72 3.65
C ASP A 43 9.99 0.25 4.11
N GLN A 44 8.89 -0.18 4.73
CA GLN A 44 8.71 -1.56 5.17
C GLN A 44 7.48 -2.24 4.57
N GLY A 45 7.14 -1.97 3.31
CA GLY A 45 6.10 -2.75 2.65
C GLY A 45 5.55 -2.16 1.37
N ILE A 46 4.32 -2.55 1.05
CA ILE A 46 3.63 -2.11 -0.16
C ILE A 46 2.19 -1.76 0.19
N VAL A 47 1.70 -0.62 -0.31
CA VAL A 47 0.29 -0.23 -0.27
C VAL A 47 -0.36 -0.37 -1.64
N PHE A 48 -1.63 -0.77 -1.67
CA PHE A 48 -2.38 -0.93 -2.90
C PHE A 48 -3.88 -0.70 -2.69
N GLY A 49 -4.59 -0.35 -3.76
CA GLY A 49 -6.05 -0.22 -3.73
C GLY A 49 -6.75 -1.59 -3.65
N ALA A 50 -7.80 -1.69 -2.85
CA ALA A 50 -8.62 -2.90 -2.76
C ALA A 50 -9.38 -3.20 -4.07
N ALA A 51 -9.70 -4.48 -4.32
CA ALA A 51 -10.38 -4.95 -5.53
C ALA A 51 -11.73 -4.27 -5.84
N GLY A 52 -12.39 -3.67 -4.84
CA GLY A 52 -13.63 -2.90 -5.00
C GLY A 52 -13.43 -1.39 -5.18
N GLY A 53 -12.19 -0.90 -5.24
CA GLY A 53 -11.87 0.54 -5.36
C GLY A 53 -12.13 1.39 -4.11
N ASN A 54 -12.70 0.80 -3.05
CA ASN A 54 -13.16 1.51 -1.85
C ASN A 54 -12.35 1.13 -0.61
N GLY A 55 -11.03 1.17 -0.73
CA GLY A 55 -10.13 0.92 0.38
C GLY A 55 -8.67 0.83 -0.06
N ILE A 56 -7.78 0.95 0.92
CA ILE A 56 -6.33 0.86 0.76
C ILE A 56 -5.84 -0.23 1.71
N ILE A 57 -5.03 -1.14 1.18
CA ILE A 57 -4.47 -2.28 1.88
C ILE A 57 -2.96 -2.15 1.91
N ALA A 58 -2.36 -2.40 3.07
CA ALA A 58 -0.93 -2.54 3.24
C ALA A 58 -0.53 -4.02 3.34
N VAL A 59 0.57 -4.38 2.69
CA VAL A 59 1.34 -5.61 2.94
C VAL A 59 2.50 -5.22 3.84
N LEU A 60 2.55 -5.79 5.04
CA LEU A 60 3.54 -5.48 6.06
C LEU A 60 4.29 -6.74 6.50
N PRO A 61 5.59 -6.64 6.82
CA PRO A 61 6.33 -7.73 7.44
C PRO A 61 5.82 -7.94 8.87
N THR A 62 5.73 -9.19 9.29
CA THR A 62 5.33 -9.54 10.68
C THR A 62 6.53 -9.76 11.61
N GLY A 63 7.73 -9.89 11.04
CA GLY A 63 8.92 -10.38 11.75
C GLY A 63 8.90 -11.89 12.07
N GLN A 64 7.88 -12.64 11.64
CA GLN A 64 7.73 -14.07 11.91
C GLN A 64 8.12 -14.93 10.71
N ASN A 65 8.89 -16.00 10.94
CA ASN A 65 9.31 -16.90 9.85
C ASN A 65 8.15 -17.71 9.25
N THR A 66 7.15 -18.08 10.06
CA THR A 66 6.03 -18.94 9.63
C THR A 66 4.99 -18.19 8.79
N GLN A 67 4.80 -16.90 9.06
CA GLN A 67 3.90 -16.02 8.32
C GLN A 67 4.57 -14.66 8.14
N PRO A 68 5.49 -14.52 7.17
CA PRO A 68 6.37 -13.35 7.07
C PRO A 68 5.65 -12.06 6.67
N TRP A 69 4.44 -12.17 6.12
CA TRP A 69 3.65 -11.04 5.65
C TRP A 69 2.25 -11.09 6.24
N GLU A 70 1.71 -9.92 6.52
CA GLU A 70 0.30 -9.71 6.84
C GLU A 70 -0.34 -8.70 5.88
N LEU A 71 -1.67 -8.77 5.77
CA LEU A 71 -2.46 -7.78 5.05
C LEU A 71 -3.27 -6.97 6.05
N ARG A 72 -3.17 -5.66 5.96
CA ARG A 72 -3.90 -4.73 6.82
C ARG A 72 -4.73 -3.78 5.96
N ASP A 73 -6.04 -3.73 6.18
CA ASP A 73 -6.87 -2.66 5.63
C ASP A 73 -6.65 -1.39 6.48
N ILE A 74 -5.80 -0.51 5.97
CA ILE A 74 -5.38 0.71 6.66
C ILE A 74 -6.48 1.78 6.61
N SER A 75 -7.38 1.68 5.63
CA SER A 75 -8.50 2.59 5.43
C SER A 75 -9.78 2.16 6.15
N ARG A 76 -9.80 1.00 6.83
CA ARG A 76 -11.01 0.37 7.41
C ARG A 76 -11.91 1.35 8.16
N TYR A 77 -11.33 2.18 9.02
CA TYR A 77 -12.08 3.13 9.86
C TYR A 77 -12.43 4.45 9.15
N HIS A 78 -11.98 4.61 7.91
CA HIS A 78 -12.16 5.79 7.06
C HIS A 78 -12.69 5.40 5.67
N ALA A 79 -13.36 4.24 5.55
CA ALA A 79 -13.80 3.69 4.28
C ALA A 79 -14.68 4.66 3.47
N GLY A 80 -15.41 5.56 4.15
CA GLY A 80 -16.21 6.61 3.51
C GLY A 80 -15.41 7.67 2.74
N LEU A 81 -14.09 7.77 2.98
CA LEU A 81 -13.19 8.71 2.30
C LEU A 81 -12.60 8.15 1.01
N ILE A 82 -12.51 6.81 0.87
CA ILE A 82 -11.89 6.17 -0.29
C ILE A 82 -12.97 5.65 -1.24
N ARG A 83 -13.03 6.19 -2.46
CA ARG A 83 -14.10 5.91 -3.43
C ARG A 83 -13.54 5.82 -4.83
N ASN A 84 -13.68 4.65 -5.46
CA ASN A 84 -13.20 4.40 -6.83
C ASN A 84 -11.77 4.91 -7.04
N LEU A 85 -10.85 4.45 -6.19
CA LEU A 85 -9.45 4.89 -6.16
C LEU A 85 -8.83 4.95 -7.57
N ARG A 86 -8.23 6.09 -7.90
CA ARG A 86 -7.62 6.38 -9.21
C ARG A 86 -6.11 6.29 -9.17
N CYS A 87 -5.48 6.90 -8.15
CA CYS A 87 -4.03 6.81 -7.97
C CYS A 87 -3.63 6.96 -6.50
N LEU A 88 -2.40 6.50 -6.22
CA LEU A 88 -1.77 6.53 -4.91
C LEU A 88 -0.36 7.12 -5.04
N ALA A 89 0.09 7.81 -4.01
CA ALA A 89 1.48 8.18 -3.81
C ALA A 89 1.85 8.06 -2.34
N VAL A 90 3.10 7.70 -2.07
CA VAL A 90 3.66 7.69 -0.71
C VAL A 90 4.85 8.64 -0.69
N GLN A 91 4.83 9.56 0.26
CA GLN A 91 5.95 10.41 0.60
C GLN A 91 6.57 9.85 1.87
N ALA A 92 7.76 9.28 1.73
CA ALA A 92 8.58 8.88 2.87
C ALA A 92 9.02 10.11 3.67
N GLY A 93 9.29 9.89 4.95
CA GLY A 93 9.88 10.90 5.82
C GLY A 93 11.31 11.25 5.38
N THR A 94 11.82 12.36 5.88
CA THR A 94 13.22 12.78 5.74
C THR A 94 13.84 12.91 7.13
N ASP A 95 15.16 13.10 7.19
CA ASP A 95 15.86 13.39 8.45
C ASP A 95 15.31 14.64 9.16
N GLU A 96 14.66 15.53 8.42
CA GLU A 96 14.03 16.76 8.92
C GLU A 96 12.55 16.57 9.26
N THR A 97 11.88 15.59 8.63
CA THR A 97 10.45 15.29 8.84
C THR A 97 10.22 13.79 8.95
N ALA A 98 10.12 13.26 10.16
CA ALA A 98 9.82 11.85 10.40
C ALA A 98 8.39 11.45 9.95
N GLU A 99 7.53 12.42 9.64
CA GLU A 99 6.16 12.18 9.22
C GLU A 99 6.11 11.62 7.79
N GLN A 100 5.44 10.48 7.63
CA GLN A 100 5.21 9.87 6.32
C GLN A 100 3.76 10.05 5.92
N TYR A 101 3.55 10.30 4.62
CA TYR A 101 2.22 10.60 4.08
C TYR A 101 1.88 9.67 2.92
N LEU A 102 0.69 9.11 2.96
CA LEU A 102 0.05 8.48 1.82
C LEU A 102 -0.97 9.45 1.24
N TRP A 103 -0.98 9.59 -0.06
CA TRP A 103 -1.98 10.37 -0.78
C TRP A 103 -2.77 9.46 -1.68
N ALA A 104 -4.10 9.63 -1.66
CA ALA A 104 -5.04 8.89 -2.48
C ALA A 104 -5.92 9.86 -3.25
N VAL A 105 -6.09 9.62 -4.54
CA VAL A 105 -7.04 10.37 -5.39
C VAL A 105 -8.17 9.44 -5.77
N ASN A 106 -9.40 9.89 -5.53
CA ASN A 106 -10.62 9.18 -5.84
C ASN A 106 -11.04 9.38 -7.31
N GLY A 107 -11.97 8.56 -7.77
CA GLY A 107 -12.47 8.62 -9.14
C GLY A 107 -13.17 9.93 -9.48
N ASP A 108 -13.71 10.64 -8.48
CA ASP A 108 -14.37 11.94 -8.59
C ASP A 108 -13.41 13.14 -8.53
N GLY A 109 -12.11 12.89 -8.39
CA GLY A 109 -11.09 13.92 -8.29
C GLY A 109 -10.90 14.51 -6.89
N SER A 110 -11.63 14.03 -5.88
CA SER A 110 -11.33 14.32 -4.47
C SER A 110 -10.06 13.59 -4.04
N ALA A 111 -9.34 14.13 -3.06
CA ALA A 111 -8.14 13.52 -2.52
C ALA A 111 -8.20 13.36 -1.00
N VAL A 112 -7.43 12.40 -0.51
CA VAL A 112 -7.32 12.05 0.90
C VAL A 112 -5.84 11.91 1.24
N SER A 113 -5.42 12.49 2.36
CA SER A 113 -4.10 12.24 2.94
C SER A 113 -4.22 11.30 4.12
N GLY A 114 -3.32 10.33 4.20
CA GLY A 114 -3.15 9.44 5.33
C GLY A 114 -1.79 9.69 5.95
N ARG A 115 -1.72 9.84 7.28
CA ARG A 115 -0.45 9.97 8.00
C ARG A 115 -0.10 8.64 8.66
N PHE A 116 1.18 8.28 8.58
CA PHE A 116 1.74 7.14 9.30
C PHE A 116 3.14 7.46 9.81
N ASP A 117 3.61 6.64 10.75
CA ASP A 117 4.95 6.72 11.31
C ASP A 117 5.93 5.72 10.63
N PRO A 118 7.23 5.78 10.93
CA PRO A 118 8.21 4.84 10.37
C PRO A 118 7.95 3.36 10.70
N ASP A 119 7.19 3.07 11.77
CA ASP A 119 6.76 1.73 12.16
C ASP A 119 5.49 1.28 11.42
N ASN A 120 5.03 2.07 10.43
CA ASN A 120 3.81 1.86 9.66
C ASN A 120 2.54 1.79 10.52
N GLN A 121 2.54 2.52 11.64
CA GLN A 121 1.33 2.78 12.42
C GLN A 121 0.58 3.95 11.79
N TRP A 122 -0.66 3.65 11.41
CA TRP A 122 -1.52 4.60 10.72
C TRP A 122 -2.24 5.48 11.74
N VAL A 123 -2.03 6.79 11.64
CA VAL A 123 -2.69 7.78 12.50
C VAL A 123 -4.13 7.97 12.05
N GLY A 124 -4.36 8.08 10.75
CA GLY A 124 -5.69 8.27 10.18
C GLY A 124 -5.66 8.88 8.79
N PHE A 125 -6.86 9.08 8.24
CA PHE A 125 -7.07 9.67 6.91
C PHE A 125 -7.91 10.94 7.02
N VAL A 126 -7.53 11.97 6.28
CA VAL A 126 -8.24 13.26 6.22
C VAL A 126 -8.47 13.69 4.76
N PRO A 127 -9.62 14.28 4.43
CA PRO A 127 -9.85 14.82 3.09
C PRO A 127 -8.91 16.02 2.84
N VAL A 128 -8.43 16.13 1.62
CA VAL A 128 -7.66 17.28 1.15
C VAL A 128 -8.63 18.31 0.60
N SER A 129 -8.62 19.52 1.15
CA SER A 129 -9.43 20.64 0.68
C SER A 129 -8.72 21.41 -0.43
N GLY A 130 -9.45 21.79 -1.47
CA GLY A 130 -8.98 22.65 -2.55
C GLY A 130 -10.09 22.90 -3.57
N GLU A 131 -9.92 23.92 -4.40
CA GLU A 131 -10.78 24.14 -5.57
C GLU A 131 -10.31 23.26 -6.74
N GLY A 132 -11.27 22.69 -7.49
CA GLY A 132 -10.99 21.88 -8.67
C GLY A 132 -10.94 20.37 -8.42
N THR A 133 -10.49 19.63 -9.44
CA THR A 133 -10.41 18.17 -9.44
C THR A 133 -8.97 17.72 -9.63
N ILE A 134 -8.52 16.77 -8.81
CA ILE A 134 -7.19 16.18 -8.91
C ILE A 134 -7.26 14.96 -9.84
N GLU A 135 -6.50 14.98 -10.93
CA GLU A 135 -6.50 13.91 -11.91
C GLU A 135 -5.42 12.85 -11.62
N TRP A 136 -4.29 13.26 -11.04
CA TRP A 136 -3.16 12.40 -10.74
C TRP A 136 -2.36 12.94 -9.54
N ILE A 137 -1.62 12.07 -8.87
CA ILE A 137 -0.67 12.44 -7.81
C ILE A 137 0.62 11.63 -7.94
N SER A 138 1.74 12.25 -7.57
CA SER A 138 3.05 11.61 -7.47
C SER A 138 3.81 12.23 -6.30
N ALA A 139 4.68 11.45 -5.68
CA ALA A 139 5.62 11.91 -4.67
C ALA A 139 7.03 11.57 -5.11
N THR A 140 7.96 12.48 -4.86
CA THR A 140 9.39 12.25 -5.13
C THR A 140 10.00 11.57 -3.92
N VAL A 141 10.55 10.37 -4.12
CA VAL A 141 11.42 9.73 -3.13
C VAL A 141 12.79 10.39 -3.24
N ARG A 142 13.21 11.18 -2.25
CA ARG A 142 14.61 11.61 -2.18
C ARG A 142 15.42 10.46 -1.58
N SER A 143 16.24 9.81 -2.40
CA SER A 143 17.29 8.93 -1.89
C SER A 143 18.34 9.80 -1.18
N SER A 144 18.59 9.54 0.10
CA SER A 144 19.82 10.02 0.76
C SER A 144 21.03 9.50 -0.01
N ALA A 145 21.88 10.42 -0.47
CA ALA A 145 23.14 10.11 -1.15
C ALA A 145 24.22 9.65 -0.16
#